data_AF-A0A6V7L384-F1
#
_entry.id   AF-A0A6V7L384-F1
#
_cell.length_a   1.000
_cell.length_b   1.000
_cell.length_c   1.000
_cell.angle_alpha   90.00
_cell.angle_beta   90.00
_cell.angle_gamma   90.00
#
_symmetry.space_group_name_H-M   'P 1'
#
loop_
_entity.id
_entity.type
_entity.pdbx_description
1 polymer ?
#
loop_
_entity_poly.entity_id
_entity_poly.type
_entity_poly.pdbx_seq_one_letter_code
_entity_poly.pdbx_strand_id
1 'polypeptide(L)' 'GDSGGPLICNGHLAGVISSGMPFLDDISNYVDVAYYKEWIDGIIKEKVF' A
#
# COMPACT_ATOMS: atom_id res chain seq x y z
N GLY A 1 10.40 -10.76 -3.59
CA GLY A 1 10.42 -9.48 -2.87
C GLY A 1 8.98 -9.09 -2.66
N ASP A 2 8.63 -8.71 -1.44
CA ASP A 2 7.23 -8.51 -1.04
C ASP A 2 6.73 -7.08 -1.29
N SER A 3 7.60 -6.18 -1.78
CA SER A 3 7.23 -4.83 -2.21
C SER A 3 6.08 -4.87 -3.21
N GLY A 4 5.07 -4.03 -2.97
CA GLY A 4 3.78 -4.03 -3.68
C GLY A 4 2.71 -4.91 -3.03
N GLY A 5 3.07 -5.76 -2.07
CA GLY A 5 2.14 -6.61 -1.32
C GLY A 5 1.27 -5.83 -0.33
N PRO A 6 0.08 -6.34 0.02
CA PRO A 6 -0.89 -5.64 0.87
C PRO A 6 -0.60 -5.82 2.37
N LEU A 7 -0.81 -4.75 3.14
CA LEU A 7 -1.05 -4.81 4.57
C LEU A 7 -2.55 -4.77 4.83
N ILE A 8 -3.09 -5.84 5.42
CA ILE A 8 -4.51 -5.95 5.74
C ILE A 8 -4.73 -5.80 7.25
N CYS A 9 -5.50 -4.78 7.64
CA CYS A 9 -5.91 -4.53 9.02
C CYS A 9 -7.43 -4.66 9.12
N ASN A 10 -7.93 -5.57 9.95
CA ASN A 10 -9.38 -5.81 10.12
C ASN A 10 -10.12 -6.00 8.78
N GLY A 11 -9.50 -6.72 7.84
CA GLY A 11 -10.08 -6.97 6.51
C GLY A 11 -9.99 -5.80 5.52
N HIS A 12 -9.33 -4.69 5.88
CA HIS A 12 -9.17 -3.52 5.02
C HIS A 12 -7.72 -3.36 4.57
N LEU A 13 -7.53 -2.92 3.32
CA LEU A 13 -6.21 -2.56 2.80
C LEU A 13 -5.74 -1.26 3.45
N ALA A 14 -4.82 -1.38 4.41
CA ALA A 14 -4.27 -0.26 5.16
C ALA A 14 -2.97 0.27 4.56
N GLY A 15 -2.18 -0.59 3.93
CA GLY A 15 -0.92 -0.19 3.34
C GLY A 15 -0.40 -1.10 2.24
N VAL A 16 0.66 -0.65 1.57
CA VAL A 16 1.38 -1.41 0.54
C VAL A 16 2.86 -1.45 0.91
N ILE A 17 3.47 -2.63 0.91
CA ILE A 17 4.89 -2.80 1.25
C ILE A 17 5.75 -1.99 0.29
N SER A 18 6.58 -1.10 0.81
CA SER A 18 7.52 -0.29 0.03
C SER A 18 8.93 -0.87 0.13
N SER A 19 9.47 -0.88 1.34
CA SER A 19 10.82 -1.35 1.64
C SER A 19 10.85 -2.09 2.97
N GLY A 20 11.73 -3.07 3.07
CA GLY A 20 12.10 -3.73 4.32
C GLY A 20 13.48 -3.27 4.78
N MET A 21 13.77 -3.44 6.06
CA MET A 21 15.11 -3.19 6.58
C MET A 21 15.93 -4.49 6.47
N PRO A 22 17.07 -4.52 5.77
CA PRO A 22 17.77 -5.76 5.39
C PRO A 22 18.32 -6.58 6.55
N PHE A 23 18.26 -6.07 7.79
CA PHE A 23 18.74 -6.74 9.00
C PHE A 23 17.68 -6.83 10.11
N LEU A 24 16.45 -6.38 9.84
CA LEU A 24 15.31 -6.51 10.77
C LEU A 24 14.13 -7.06 9.97
N ASP A 25 14.01 -8.39 9.99
CA ASP A 25 13.03 -9.13 9.19
C ASP A 25 11.57 -8.71 9.45
N ASP A 26 11.29 -8.15 10.63
CA ASP A 26 9.95 -7.75 11.05
C ASP A 26 9.63 -6.25 10.84
N ILE A 27 10.58 -5.45 10.35
CA ILE A 27 10.36 -4.02 10.12
C ILE A 27 10.24 -3.73 8.63
N SER A 28 9.00 -3.46 8.21
CA SER A 28 8.66 -3.02 6.87
C SER A 28 8.04 -1.63 6.89
N ASN A 29 8.42 -0.80 5.91
CA ASN A 29 7.77 0.47 5.64
C ASN A 29 6.63 0.26 4.65
N TYR A 30 5.47 0.82 4.97
CA TYR A 30 4.28 0.74 4.15
C TYR A 30 3.90 2.11 3.62
N VAL A 31 3.47 2.17 2.36
CA VAL A 31 2.71 3.31 1.84
C VAL A 31 1.33 3.29 2.47
N ASP A 32 0.91 4.40 3.06
CA ASP A 32 -0.43 4.57 3.63
C ASP A 32 -1.48 4.71 2.51
N VAL A 33 -2.36 3.72 2.40
CA VAL A 33 -3.39 3.68 1.33
C VAL A 33 -4.44 4.77 1.53
N ALA A 34 -4.75 5.14 2.77
CA ALA A 34 -5.74 6.18 3.06
C ALA A 34 -5.25 7.55 2.60
N TYR A 35 -3.95 7.83 2.77
CA TYR A 35 -3.35 9.09 2.32
C TYR A 35 -3.48 9.30 0.80
N TYR A 36 -3.31 8.23 0.01
CA TYR A 36 -3.36 8.31 -1.46
C TYR A 36 -4.75 8.05 -2.05
N LYS A 37 -5.79 7.91 -1.22
CA LYS A 37 -7.13 7.49 -1.67
C LYS A 37 -7.70 8.37 -2.78
N GLU A 38 -7.59 9.69 -2.67
CA GLU A 38 -8.14 10.61 -3.68
C GLU A 38 -7.47 10.45 -5.04
N TRP A 39 -6.14 10.29 -5.06
CA TRP A 39 -5.39 10.05 -6.29
C TRP A 39 -5.78 8.71 -6.93
N ILE A 40 -5.87 7.65 -6.12
CA ILE A 40 -6.29 6.32 -6.59
C ILE A 40 -7.69 6.38 -7.20
N ASP A 41 -8.65 6.98 -6.49
CA ASP A 41 -10.03 7.12 -6.96
C ASP A 41 -10.09 7.96 -8.25
N GLY A 42 -9.25 9.00 -8.38
CA GLY A 42 -9.11 9.81 -9.58
C GLY A 42 -8.67 8.97 -10.79
N ILE A 43 -7.57 8.22 -10.66
CA ILE A 43 -7.06 7.35 -11.72
C ILE A 43 -8.07 6.26 -12.10
N ILE A 44 -8.76 5.65 -11.13
CA ILE A 44 -9.77 4.63 -11.42
C ILE A 44 -10.92 5.24 -12.22
N LYS A 45 -11.40 6.45 -11.85
CA LYS A 45 -12.48 7.13 -12.58
C LYS A 45 -12.06 7.51 -14.00
N GLU A 46 -10.83 7.98 -14.19
CA GLU A 46 -10.29 8.33 -15.51
C GLU A 46 -10.19 7.10 -16.42
N LYS A 47 -9.83 5.93 -15.88
CA LYS A 47 -9.65 4.69 -16.66
C LYS A 47 -10.95 3.92 -16.94
N VAL A 48 -12.08 4.37 -16.41
CA VAL A 48 -13.41 3.77 -16.66
C VAL A 48 -14.09 4.38 -17.90
N PHE A 49 -13.42 5.28 -18.62
CA PHE A 49 -13.81 5.76 -19.96
C PHE A 49 -12.74 5.41 -21.02
#